data_AF-A0A6V7IX78-F1
#
_entry.id   AF-A0A6V7IX78-F1
#
_cell.length_a   1.000
_cell.length_b   1.000
_cell.length_c   1.000
_cell.angle_alpha   90.00
_cell.angle_beta   90.00
_cell.angle_gamma   90.00
#
_symmetry.space_group_name_H-M   'P 1'
#
loop_
_entity.id
_entity.type
_entity.pdbx_description
1 polymer ?
#
loop_
_entity_poly.entity_id
_entity_poly.type
_entity_poly.pdbx_seq_one_letter_code
_entity_poly.pdbx_strand_id
1 'polypeptide(L)'
;YSFMTEHTDLRHIMGVGIAITRGSAAALSFCYSLLLLTMSRNLLTKLKEFSIQQYIPLDSHIQFHKIAACTALFFSVLHTVGHIVNFYHVSTQPISHLKCLTSEMRFPSDAKPTISFWLFQTVT
;
A
#
# COMPACT_ATOMS: atom_id res chain seq x y z
N TYR A 1 10.85 3.75 6.93
CA TYR A 1 9.95 4.77 7.53
C TYR A 1 10.01 4.86 9.06
N SER A 2 10.52 3.86 9.80
CA SER A 2 10.57 3.96 11.27
C SER A 2 11.74 4.78 11.83
N PHE A 3 12.84 4.94 11.10
CA PHE A 3 14.09 5.52 11.64
C PHE A 3 14.79 6.56 10.75
N MET A 4 14.33 6.80 9.51
CA MET A 4 15.11 7.57 8.51
C MET A 4 14.38 8.80 7.94
N THR A 5 13.22 9.15 8.50
CA THR A 5 12.38 10.28 8.08
C THR A 5 11.95 11.07 9.31
N GLU A 6 12.94 11.53 10.07
CA GLU A 6 12.74 12.37 11.26
C GLU A 6 12.65 13.85 10.89
N HIS A 7 13.36 14.26 9.84
CA HIS A 7 13.37 15.65 9.33
C HIS A 7 12.14 16.05 8.49
N THR A 8 11.18 15.14 8.30
CA THR A 8 9.96 15.45 7.56
C THR A 8 8.82 15.57 8.56
N ASP A 9 8.38 16.81 8.82
CA ASP A 9 7.24 17.18 9.69
C ASP A 9 5.98 16.32 9.47
N LEU A 10 5.89 15.65 8.31
CA LEU A 10 4.96 14.57 7.96
C LEU A 10 4.70 13.57 9.09
N ARG A 11 5.70 13.18 9.89
CA ARG A 11 5.54 12.14 10.91
C ARG A 11 4.85 12.64 12.19
N HIS A 12 5.08 13.91 12.54
CA HIS A 12 4.40 14.59 13.63
C HIS A 12 2.94 14.90 13.27
N ILE A 13 2.66 15.00 11.97
CA ILE A 13 1.40 15.43 11.38
C ILE A 13 0.48 14.24 11.02
N MET A 14 0.99 13.22 10.33
CA MET A 14 0.21 12.10 9.79
C MET A 14 0.46 10.77 10.53
N GLY A 15 1.30 10.80 11.56
CA GLY A 15 1.47 9.74 12.55
C GLY A 15 2.03 8.41 12.01
N VAL A 16 1.79 7.33 12.77
CA VAL A 16 2.16 5.95 12.43
C VAL A 16 1.40 5.44 11.19
N GLY A 17 0.27 6.09 10.85
CA GLY A 17 -0.57 5.77 9.70
C GLY A 17 0.20 5.70 8.39
N ILE A 18 1.00 6.71 8.04
CA ILE A 18 1.79 6.69 6.79
C ILE A 18 2.72 5.48 6.71
N ALA A 19 3.43 5.17 7.81
CA ALA A 19 4.40 4.09 7.80
C ALA A 19 3.72 2.75 7.53
N ILE A 20 2.52 2.55 8.10
CA ILE A 20 1.69 1.38 7.86
C ILE A 20 1.17 1.37 6.42
N THR A 21 0.57 2.46 5.94
CA THR A 21 -0.02 2.55 4.60
C THR A 21 1.01 2.33 3.50
N ARG A 22 2.23 2.88 3.66
CA ARG A 22 3.32 2.69 2.69
C ARG A 22 3.95 1.31 2.77
N GLY A 23 4.10 0.76 3.98
CA GLY A 23 4.59 -0.60 4.17
C GLY A 23 3.63 -1.64 3.56
N SER A 24 2.33 -1.47 3.81
CA SER A 24 1.30 -2.33 3.24
C SER A 24 1.18 -2.17 1.73
N ALA A 25 1.31 -0.96 1.18
CA ALA A 25 1.33 -0.74 -0.27
C ALA A 25 2.47 -1.50 -0.97
N ALA A 26 3.69 -1.44 -0.43
CA ALA A 26 4.82 -2.18 -0.98
C ALA A 26 4.61 -3.71 -0.89
N ALA A 27 4.09 -4.18 0.25
CA ALA A 27 3.74 -5.59 0.42
C ALA A 27 2.65 -6.05 -0.57
N LEU A 28 1.64 -5.21 -0.82
CA LEU A 28 0.58 -5.44 -1.80
C LEU A 28 1.11 -5.57 -3.21
N SER A 29 1.92 -4.61 -3.67
CA SER A 29 2.53 -4.65 -5.01
C SER A 29 3.35 -5.94 -5.22
N PHE A 30 4.08 -6.37 -4.18
CA PHE A 30 4.82 -7.62 -4.22
C PHE A 30 3.89 -8.85 -4.26
N CYS A 31 2.88 -8.93 -3.38
CA CYS A 31 1.95 -10.06 -3.34
C CYS A 31 1.13 -10.20 -4.62
N TYR A 32 0.64 -9.10 -5.20
CA TYR A 32 -0.07 -9.13 -6.48
C TYR A 32 0.81 -9.58 -7.65
N SER A 33 2.08 -9.17 -7.66
CA SER A 33 3.06 -9.65 -8.64
C SER A 33 3.27 -11.17 -8.53
N LEU A 34 3.38 -11.70 -7.30
CA LEU A 34 3.48 -13.14 -7.06
C LEU A 34 2.20 -13.90 -7.44
N LEU A 35 1.01 -13.33 -7.18
CA LEU A 35 -0.26 -13.94 -7.58
C LEU A 35 -0.34 -14.18 -9.09
N LEU A 36 0.09 -13.21 -9.90
CA LEU A 36 0.17 -13.36 -11.35
C LEU A 36 1.18 -14.43 -11.75
N LEU A 37 2.36 -14.42 -11.12
CA LEU A 37 3.43 -15.37 -11.39
C LEU A 37 2.98 -16.82 -11.13
N THR A 38 2.26 -17.06 -10.04
CA THR A 38 1.75 -18.41 -9.68
C THR A 38 0.71 -18.99 -10.64
N MET A 39 0.06 -18.17 -11.46
CA MET A 39 -0.93 -18.61 -12.45
C MET A 39 -0.36 -18.67 -13.89
N SER A 40 0.87 -18.19 -14.10
CA SER A 40 1.55 -18.25 -15.39
C SER A 40 2.14 -19.64 -15.66
N ARG A 41 1.28 -20.57 -16.10
CA ARG A 41 1.62 -21.99 -16.29
C ARG A 41 2.88 -22.21 -17.15
N ASN A 42 3.05 -21.45 -18.24
CA ASN A 42 4.22 -21.57 -19.14
C ASN A 42 5.54 -21.21 -18.45
N LEU A 43 5.55 -20.13 -17.66
CA LEU A 43 6.71 -19.72 -16.88
C LEU A 43 7.01 -20.73 -15.77
N LEU A 44 5.97 -21.25 -15.13
CA LEU A 44 6.09 -22.24 -14.08
C LEU A 44 6.70 -23.55 -14.58
N THR A 45 6.28 -24.03 -15.76
CA THR A 45 6.87 -25.21 -16.41
C THR A 45 8.34 -24.98 -16.74
N LYS A 46 8.71 -23.78 -17.21
CA LYS A 46 10.12 -23.40 -17.46
C LYS A 46 10.94 -23.37 -16.16
N LEU A 47 10.37 -22.87 -15.07
CA LEU A 47 11.02 -22.89 -13.75
C LEU A 47 11.15 -24.31 -13.18
N LYS A 48 10.25 -25.22 -13.55
CA LYS A 48 10.30 -26.65 -13.20
C LYS A 48 11.44 -27.38 -13.89
N GLU A 49 11.83 -26.96 -15.10
CA GLU A 49 13.00 -27.50 -15.80
C GLU A 49 14.33 -27.10 -15.12
N PHE A 50 14.33 -26.06 -14.27
CA PHE A 50 15.49 -25.70 -13.45
C PHE A 50 15.59 -26.56 -12.19
N SER A 51 16.81 -26.70 -11.66
CA SER A 51 17.13 -27.42 -10.40
C SER A 51 16.44 -26.84 -9.13
N ILE A 52 15.61 -25.79 -9.30
CA ILE A 52 14.81 -25.16 -8.24
C ILE A 52 13.72 -26.12 -7.72
N GLN A 53 13.29 -27.10 -8.52
CA GLN A 53 12.33 -28.12 -8.08
C GLN A 53 12.80 -28.90 -6.84
N GLN A 54 14.11 -29.01 -6.61
CA GLN A 54 14.67 -29.73 -5.46
C GLN A 54 14.51 -28.96 -4.13
N TYR A 55 14.32 -27.64 -4.19
CA TYR A 55 14.16 -26.78 -3.01
C TYR A 55 12.72 -26.29 -2.83
N ILE A 56 11.98 -26.07 -3.92
CA ILE A 56 10.60 -25.55 -3.89
C ILE A 56 9.68 -26.52 -4.63
N PRO A 57 8.67 -27.11 -3.97
CA PRO A 57 7.70 -27.99 -4.62
C PRO A 57 6.72 -27.17 -5.48
N LEU A 58 7.16 -26.83 -6.70
CA LEU A 58 6.39 -26.04 -7.69
C LEU A 58 5.08 -26.71 -8.15
N ASP A 59 4.86 -27.99 -7.83
CA ASP A 59 3.58 -28.68 -8.05
C ASP A 59 2.44 -28.13 -7.18
N SER A 60 2.75 -27.57 -6.00
CA SER A 60 1.75 -26.99 -5.08
C SER A 60 1.48 -25.50 -5.31
N HIS A 61 1.72 -25.00 -6.53
CA HIS A 61 1.55 -23.58 -6.88
C HIS A 61 0.14 -23.04 -6.61
N ILE A 62 -0.90 -23.87 -6.68
CA ILE A 62 -2.29 -23.49 -6.34
C ILE A 62 -2.44 -23.24 -4.83
N GLN A 63 -1.80 -24.06 -3.99
CA GLN A 63 -1.83 -23.86 -2.53
C GLN A 63 -1.04 -22.61 -2.14
N PHE A 64 0.12 -22.39 -2.77
CA PHE A 64 0.89 -21.17 -2.60
C PHE A 64 0.13 -19.92 -3.08
N HIS A 65 -0.60 -20.00 -4.19
CA HIS A 65 -1.49 -18.94 -4.66
C HIS A 65 -2.56 -18.60 -3.62
N LYS A 66 -3.20 -19.59 -2.99
CA LYS A 66 -4.19 -19.35 -1.93
C LYS A 66 -3.59 -18.64 -0.71
N ILE A 67 -2.39 -19.04 -0.30
CA ILE A 67 -1.68 -18.40 0.82
C ILE A 67 -1.33 -16.95 0.45
N ALA A 68 -0.75 -16.73 -0.73
CA ALA A 68 -0.41 -15.40 -1.24
C ALA A 68 -1.65 -14.50 -1.38
N ALA A 69 -2.79 -15.06 -1.79
CA ALA A 69 -4.06 -14.34 -1.90
C ALA A 69 -4.59 -13.93 -0.53
N CYS A 70 -4.51 -14.82 0.46
CA CYS A 70 -4.90 -14.53 1.83
C CYS A 70 -4.02 -13.43 2.44
N THR A 71 -2.70 -13.50 2.24
CA THR A 71 -1.78 -12.44 2.70
C THR A 71 -2.03 -11.12 1.98
N ALA A 72 -2.26 -11.14 0.66
CA ALA A 72 -2.60 -9.94 -0.11
C ALA A 72 -3.88 -9.30 0.44
N LEU A 73 -4.92 -10.09 0.70
CA LEU A 73 -6.18 -9.59 1.26
C LEU A 73 -5.99 -8.96 2.64
N PHE A 74 -5.18 -9.58 3.52
CA PHE A 74 -4.84 -8.99 4.82
C PHE A 74 -4.13 -7.64 4.68
N PHE A 75 -3.11 -7.56 3.80
CA PHE A 75 -2.41 -6.30 3.55
C PHE A 75 -3.30 -5.25 2.87
N SER A 76 -4.25 -5.64 2.01
CA SER A 76 -5.28 -4.76 1.44
C SER A 76 -6.10 -4.10 2.53
N VAL A 77 -6.61 -4.88 3.50
CA VAL A 77 -7.39 -4.34 4.62
C VAL A 77 -6.52 -3.39 5.45
N LEU A 78 -5.29 -3.77 5.79
CA LEU A 78 -4.36 -2.89 6.52
C LEU A 78 -4.06 -1.58 5.76
N HIS A 79 -3.93 -1.65 4.43
CA HIS A 79 -3.72 -0.50 3.59
C HIS A 79 -4.93 0.44 3.59
N THR A 80 -6.15 -0.09 3.45
CA THR A 80 -7.39 0.70 3.55
C THR A 80 -7.53 1.36 4.92
N VAL A 81 -7.30 0.63 6.01
CA VAL A 81 -7.35 1.18 7.38
C VAL A 81 -6.28 2.26 7.56
N GLY A 82 -5.07 2.04 7.03
CA GLY A 82 -4.00 3.04 7.03
C GLY A 82 -4.40 4.33 6.31
N HIS A 83 -5.07 4.24 5.16
CA HIS A 83 -5.61 5.40 4.45
C HIS A 83 -6.70 6.12 5.25
N ILE A 84 -7.62 5.40 5.90
CA ILE A 84 -8.67 5.99 6.74
C ILE A 84 -8.07 6.78 7.90
N VAL A 85 -7.09 6.20 8.61
CA VAL A 85 -6.38 6.88 9.72
C VAL A 85 -5.62 8.10 9.21
N ASN A 86 -5.01 8.00 8.03
CA ASN A 86 -4.29 9.11 7.40
C ASN A 86 -5.24 10.27 7.04
N PHE A 87 -6.40 9.97 6.45
CA PHE A 87 -7.42 10.97 6.14
C PHE A 87 -7.99 11.63 7.39
N TYR A 88 -8.18 10.87 8.48
CA TYR A 88 -8.60 11.44 9.76
C TYR A 88 -7.59 12.48 10.27
N HIS A 89 -6.30 12.14 10.30
CA HIS A 89 -5.25 13.07 10.74
C HIS A 89 -5.15 14.31 9.83
N VAL A 90 -5.20 14.12 8.51
CA VAL A 90 -5.18 15.20 7.52
C VAL A 90 -6.38 16.14 7.68
N SER A 91 -7.59 15.61 7.92
CA SER A 91 -8.80 16.43 8.12
C SER A 91 -8.78 17.22 9.44
N THR A 92 -8.04 16.77 10.45
CA THR A 92 -7.92 17.49 11.74
C THR A 92 -6.92 18.65 11.71
N GLN A 93 -6.10 18.77 10.65
CA GLN A 93 -5.05 19.77 10.58
C GLN A 93 -5.43 21.11 9.95
N PRO A 94 -4.72 22.20 10.31
CA PRO A 94 -4.91 23.51 9.70
C PRO A 94 -4.43 23.52 8.23
N ILE A 95 -5.17 24.24 7.39
CA ILE A 95 -5.01 24.29 5.91
C ILE A 95 -3.63 24.83 5.49
N SER A 96 -2.99 25.65 6.33
CA SER A 96 -1.64 26.19 6.11
C SER A 96 -0.56 25.10 6.02
N HIS A 97 -0.67 24.03 6.80
CA HIS A 97 0.28 22.90 6.76
C HIS A 97 0.01 22.00 5.54
N LEU A 98 -1.24 21.85 5.12
CA LEU A 98 -1.63 21.04 3.95
C LEU A 98 -1.16 21.64 2.62
N LYS A 99 -1.18 22.98 2.48
CA LYS A 99 -0.64 23.69 1.31
C LYS A 99 0.88 23.48 1.15
N CYS A 100 1.62 23.34 2.25
CA CYS A 100 3.07 23.07 2.21
C CYS A 100 3.38 21.61 1.85
N LEU A 101 2.59 20.67 2.38
CA LEU A 101 2.74 19.23 2.12
C LEU A 101 2.38 18.82 0.69
N THR A 102 1.38 19.49 0.11
CA THR A 102 0.76 19.10 -1.15
C THR A 102 0.70 20.30 -2.09
N SER A 103 1.87 20.89 -2.39
CA SER A 103 2.00 22.06 -3.25
C SER A 103 1.36 21.87 -4.65
N GLU A 104 1.21 20.62 -5.08
CA GLU A 104 0.65 20.24 -6.39
C GLU A 104 -0.90 20.07 -6.38
N MET A 105 -1.55 19.93 -5.22
CA MET A 105 -3.00 19.79 -5.15
C MET A 105 -3.67 21.16 -5.05
N ARG A 106 -4.26 21.62 -6.16
CA ARG A 106 -4.98 22.90 -6.24
C ARG A 106 -6.35 22.77 -5.57
N PHE A 107 -6.43 23.11 -4.29
CA PHE A 107 -7.72 23.21 -3.58
C PHE A 107 -8.54 24.38 -4.14
N PRO A 108 -9.79 24.17 -4.61
CA PRO A 108 -10.61 25.21 -5.22
C PRO A 108 -11.19 26.24 -4.22
N SER A 109 -11.07 26.01 -2.91
CA SER A 109 -11.59 26.93 -1.89
C SER A 109 -10.83 26.79 -0.56
N ASP A 110 -10.70 27.86 0.22
CA ASP A 110 -10.14 27.87 1.60
C ASP A 110 -11.03 27.13 2.63
N ALA A 111 -11.95 26.28 2.16
CA ALA A 111 -12.77 25.41 2.98
C ALA A 111 -11.96 24.18 3.44
N LYS A 112 -12.11 23.80 4.71
CA LYS A 112 -11.49 22.58 5.26
C LYS A 112 -11.89 21.36 4.41
N PRO A 113 -10.93 20.60 3.84
CA PRO A 113 -11.26 19.43 3.04
C PRO A 113 -11.83 18.32 3.94
N THR A 114 -13.12 18.06 3.77
CA THR A 114 -13.86 16.99 4.46
C THR A 114 -13.40 15.61 3.99
N ILE A 115 -13.60 14.55 4.79
CA ILE A 115 -13.25 13.16 4.45
C ILE A 115 -13.82 12.73 3.08
N SER A 116 -15.02 13.22 2.69
CA SER A 116 -15.62 12.94 1.38
C SER A 116 -14.77 13.46 0.20
N PHE A 117 -14.13 14.62 0.36
CA PHE A 117 -13.21 15.17 -0.66
C PHE A 117 -12.02 14.24 -0.89
N TRP A 118 -11.44 13.71 0.20
CA TRP A 118 -10.30 12.80 0.14
C TRP A 118 -10.64 11.38 -0.32
N LEU A 119 -11.91 10.95 -0.20
CA LEU A 119 -12.35 9.63 -0.66
C LEU A 119 -12.86 9.63 -2.10
N PHE A 120 -13.55 10.68 -2.53
CA PHE A 120 -14.24 10.70 -3.82
C PHE A 120 -13.64 11.67 -4.84
N GLN A 121 -12.82 12.63 -4.40
CA GLN A 121 -12.33 13.72 -5.23
C GLN A 121 -10.80 13.74 -5.40
N THR A 122 -10.09 12.81 -4.75
CA THR A 122 -8.65 12.61 -4.94
C THR A 122 -8.36 11.20 -5.45
N VAL A 123 -7.54 11.11 -6.49
CA VAL A 123 -6.97 9.84 -6.95
C VAL A 123 -5.85 9.49 -5.98
N THR A 124 -6.02 8.42 -5.20
CA THR A 124 -5.00 7.87 -4.28
C THR A 124 -4.43 6.58 -4.81
#